data_AF-A0A3B8W8J6-F1
#
_entry.id   AF-A0A3B8W8J6-F1
#
_cell.length_a   1.000
_cell.length_b   1.000
_cell.length_c   1.000
_cell.angle_alpha   90.00
_cell.angle_beta   90.00
_cell.angle_gamma   90.00
#
_symmetry.space_group_name_H-M   'P 1'
#
loop_
_entity.id
_entity.type
_entity.pdbx_description
1 polymer ?
#
loop_
_entity_poly.entity_id
_entity_poly.type
_entity_poly.pdbx_seq_one_letter_code
_entity_poly.pdbx_strand_id
1 'polypeptide(L)'
;MKSFKEGCAANDEFQTANSSLQSGELVRDLMEHRLRVPSVPDDTLARPNLDRMICQALQAGRLLQLEAPGGYGKTHALVRALASAPDVNVRWISLNAGDNAPSRFLSILAMALGLAEVLSPNGGTFEDHLTMLLVNRDRQAREVREVLVLDNVHHLTNPAVSGLLHQLVTHLPS
;
A
#
# COMPACT_ATOMS: atom_id res chain seq x y z
N MET A 1 -38.11 -49.27 -13.57
CA MET A 1 -36.72 -48.77 -13.63
C MET A 1 -36.79 -47.24 -13.55
N LYS A 2 -36.64 -46.64 -12.37
CA LYS A 2 -36.68 -45.17 -12.18
C LYS A 2 -35.24 -44.67 -12.09
N SER A 3 -34.87 -43.80 -13.03
CA SER A 3 -33.57 -43.12 -13.09
C SER A 3 -33.49 -42.08 -11.97
N PHE A 4 -32.47 -42.18 -11.13
CA PHE A 4 -32.14 -41.16 -10.14
C PHE A 4 -31.44 -40.02 -10.86
N LYS A 5 -32.02 -38.81 -10.79
CA LYS A 5 -31.32 -37.57 -11.13
C LYS A 5 -30.17 -37.39 -10.15
N GLU A 6 -28.94 -37.39 -10.66
CA GLU A 6 -27.79 -36.79 -9.99
C GLU A 6 -28.10 -35.32 -9.76
N GLY A 7 -28.45 -34.97 -8.52
CA GLY A 7 -28.55 -33.58 -8.10
C GLY A 7 -27.14 -33.09 -7.81
N CYS A 8 -26.69 -32.05 -8.53
CA CYS A 8 -25.55 -31.25 -8.11
C CYS A 8 -25.81 -30.81 -6.66
N ALA A 9 -24.86 -31.13 -5.78
CA ALA A 9 -24.95 -30.68 -4.41
C ALA A 9 -24.73 -29.16 -4.37
N ALA A 10 -25.38 -28.45 -3.46
CA ALA A 10 -25.14 -27.00 -3.28
C ALA A 10 -23.65 -26.68 -3.00
N ASN A 11 -22.87 -27.65 -2.51
CA ASN A 11 -21.42 -27.51 -2.35
C ASN A 11 -20.64 -27.45 -3.68
N ASP A 12 -21.19 -27.98 -4.77
CA ASP A 12 -20.52 -28.00 -6.06
C ASP A 12 -20.47 -26.58 -6.66
N GLU A 13 -21.50 -25.75 -6.43
CA GLU A 13 -21.52 -24.35 -6.88
C GLU A 13 -20.47 -23.48 -6.16
N PHE A 14 -20.28 -23.67 -4.85
CA PHE A 14 -19.26 -22.95 -4.08
C PHE A 14 -17.83 -23.34 -4.48
N GLN A 15 -17.59 -24.62 -4.79
CA GLN A 15 -16.27 -25.05 -5.27
C GLN A 15 -15.98 -24.56 -6.69
N THR A 16 -17.00 -24.52 -7.56
CA THR A 16 -16.83 -24.05 -8.94
C THR A 16 -16.49 -22.55 -9.00
N ALA A 17 -17.12 -21.72 -8.16
CA ALA A 17 -16.83 -20.28 -8.07
C ALA A 17 -15.40 -19.97 -7.56
N ASN A 18 -14.88 -20.78 -6.64
CA ASN A 18 -13.50 -20.66 -6.15
C ASN A 18 -12.46 -21.20 -7.15
N SER A 19 -12.86 -22.03 -8.10
CA SER A 19 -11.96 -22.62 -9.11
C SER A 19 -11.77 -21.72 -10.33
N SER A 20 -12.77 -20.88 -10.64
CA SER A 20 -12.75 -19.97 -11.79
C SER A 20 -11.86 -18.75 -11.60
N LEU A 21 -11.55 -18.37 -10.36
CA LEU A 21 -10.58 -17.35 -10.03
C LEU A 21 -9.29 -18.06 -9.66
N GLN A 22 -8.25 -17.97 -10.49
CA GLN A 22 -6.94 -18.52 -10.14
C GLN A 22 -6.53 -17.88 -8.80
N SER A 23 -6.14 -18.66 -7.79
CA SER A 23 -5.89 -18.15 -6.43
C SER A 23 -4.94 -16.93 -6.37
N GLY A 24 -4.11 -16.72 -7.40
CA GLY A 24 -3.28 -15.52 -7.55
C GLY A 24 -4.04 -14.23 -7.90
N GLU A 25 -5.16 -14.31 -8.62
CA GLU A 25 -6.00 -13.17 -9.01
C GLU A 25 -6.77 -12.60 -7.80
N LEU A 26 -7.38 -13.46 -6.98
CA LEU A 26 -8.02 -13.07 -5.71
C LEU A 26 -7.03 -12.42 -4.74
N VAL A 27 -5.81 -12.97 -4.65
CA VAL A 27 -4.75 -12.39 -3.82
C VAL A 27 -4.36 -11.02 -4.36
N ARG A 28 -4.23 -10.87 -5.68
CA ARG A 28 -3.92 -9.59 -6.32
C ARG A 28 -5.00 -8.55 -6.06
N ASP A 29 -6.27 -8.88 -6.26
CA ASP A 29 -7.40 -7.96 -6.00
C ASP A 29 -7.43 -7.48 -4.54
N LEU A 30 -7.18 -8.41 -3.60
CA LEU A 30 -7.07 -8.07 -2.19
C LEU A 30 -5.87 -7.15 -1.91
N MET A 31 -4.73 -7.37 -2.58
CA MET A 31 -3.57 -6.47 -2.48
C MET A 31 -3.90 -5.09 -3.06
N GLU A 32 -4.54 -5.03 -4.22
CA GLU A 32 -4.91 -3.78 -4.88
C GLU A 32 -5.85 -2.95 -4.00
N HIS A 33 -6.78 -3.57 -3.29
CA HIS A 33 -7.62 -2.85 -2.32
C HIS A 33 -6.80 -2.18 -1.20
N ARG A 34 -5.71 -2.81 -0.73
CA ARG A 34 -4.81 -2.22 0.28
C ARG A 34 -3.93 -1.09 -0.26
N LEU A 35 -3.85 -0.95 -1.59
CA LEU A 35 -3.08 0.07 -2.28
C LEU A 35 -3.91 1.28 -2.73
N ARG A 36 -5.24 1.21 -2.60
CA ARG A 36 -6.13 2.31 -2.94
C ARG A 36 -6.08 3.41 -1.89
N VAL A 37 -6.08 4.65 -2.35
CA VAL A 37 -6.32 5.82 -1.48
C VAL A 37 -7.74 5.70 -0.93
N PRO A 38 -7.96 5.77 0.39
CA PRO A 38 -9.30 5.76 0.96
C PRO A 38 -10.14 6.92 0.40
N SER A 39 -11.43 6.72 0.19
CA SER A 39 -12.33 7.80 -0.24
C SER A 39 -12.50 8.85 0.86
N VAL A 40 -12.64 10.12 0.48
CA VAL A 40 -13.05 11.19 1.40
C VAL A 40 -14.57 11.11 1.58
N PRO A 41 -15.10 10.91 2.80
CA PRO A 41 -16.54 10.98 3.02
C PRO A 41 -17.10 12.38 2.75
N ASP A 42 -18.32 12.46 2.22
CA ASP A 42 -19.00 13.73 1.92
C ASP A 42 -19.25 14.59 3.17
N ASP A 43 -19.34 13.97 4.34
CA ASP A 43 -19.55 14.63 5.65
C ASP A 43 -18.24 14.98 6.38
N THR A 44 -17.11 14.97 5.69
CA THR A 44 -15.80 15.25 6.31
C THR A 44 -15.74 16.67 6.87
N LEU A 45 -15.47 16.78 8.18
CA LEU A 45 -15.25 18.05 8.85
C LEU A 45 -14.08 18.83 8.23
N ALA A 46 -14.33 20.09 7.85
CA ALA A 46 -13.29 20.96 7.31
C ALA A 46 -12.25 21.34 8.36
N ARG A 47 -10.96 21.11 8.04
CA ARG A 47 -9.82 21.47 8.89
C ARG A 47 -8.76 22.23 8.08
N PRO A 48 -9.08 23.40 7.50
CA PRO A 48 -8.23 24.09 6.51
C PRO A 48 -6.83 24.44 7.03
N ASN A 49 -6.69 24.68 8.35
CA ASN A 49 -5.38 24.92 8.95
C ASN A 49 -4.52 23.65 9.00
N LEU A 50 -5.12 22.51 9.36
CA LEU A 50 -4.43 21.22 9.36
C LEU A 50 -4.10 20.76 7.94
N ASP A 51 -5.05 20.90 7.01
CA ASP A 51 -4.86 20.56 5.60
C ASP A 51 -3.65 21.33 5.02
N ARG A 52 -3.56 22.63 5.31
CA ARG A 52 -2.42 23.47 4.90
C ARG A 52 -1.11 23.02 5.53
N MET A 53 -1.10 22.71 6.83
CA MET A 53 0.10 22.22 7.52
C MET A 53 0.60 20.91 6.92
N ILE A 54 -0.30 19.98 6.61
CA ILE A 54 0.04 18.71 5.96
C ILE A 54 0.62 18.96 4.57
N CYS A 55 -0.06 19.74 3.72
CA CYS A 55 0.42 20.06 2.37
C CYS A 55 1.78 20.78 2.38
N GLN A 56 2.01 21.67 3.36
CA GLN A 56 3.30 22.35 3.53
C GLN A 56 4.42 21.41 3.96
N ALA A 57 4.12 20.42 4.82
CA ALA A 57 5.09 19.45 5.31
C ALA A 57 5.47 18.40 4.25
N LEU A 58 4.57 18.09 3.31
CA LEU A 58 4.79 17.11 2.24
C LEU A 58 5.69 17.66 1.13
N GLN A 59 6.85 18.26 1.45
CA GLN A 59 7.84 18.68 0.46
C GLN A 59 8.60 17.49 -0.15
N ALA A 60 9.20 17.67 -1.34
CA ALA A 60 10.05 16.66 -1.95
C ALA A 60 11.19 16.26 -0.98
N GLY A 61 11.47 14.95 -0.88
CA GLY A 61 12.47 14.41 0.04
C GLY A 61 12.17 14.61 1.53
N ARG A 62 10.93 14.89 1.94
CA ARG A 62 10.54 15.03 3.35
C ARG A 62 9.72 13.86 3.87
N LEU A 63 9.89 13.55 5.15
CA LEU A 63 9.06 12.63 5.91
C LEU A 63 8.07 13.42 6.80
N LEU A 64 6.81 13.02 6.77
CA LEU A 64 5.77 13.46 7.72
C LEU A 64 5.29 12.26 8.53
N GLN A 65 5.45 12.32 9.86
CA GLN A 65 4.81 11.38 10.78
C GLN A 65 3.55 12.02 11.37
N LEU A 66 2.40 11.38 11.15
CA LEU A 66 1.12 11.80 11.70
C LEU A 66 0.71 10.86 12.84
N GLU A 67 0.75 11.36 14.07
CA GLU A 67 0.46 10.58 15.28
C GLU A 67 -0.70 11.17 16.07
N ALA A 68 -1.61 10.29 16.50
CA ALA A 68 -2.77 10.57 17.33
C ALA A 68 -3.40 9.22 17.74
N PRO A 69 -4.24 9.17 18.79
CA PRO A 69 -4.95 7.95 19.16
C PRO A 69 -5.91 7.44 18.06
N GLY A 70 -6.39 6.20 18.21
CA GLY A 70 -7.41 5.62 17.34
C GLY A 70 -8.68 6.48 17.31
N GLY A 71 -9.31 6.62 16.14
CA GLY A 71 -10.55 7.40 15.98
C GLY A 71 -10.38 8.92 15.85
N TYR A 72 -9.18 9.48 16.00
CA TYR A 72 -8.96 10.94 15.89
C TYR A 72 -8.97 11.50 14.44
N GLY A 73 -9.22 10.65 13.45
CA GLY A 73 -9.34 11.07 12.05
C GLY A 73 -8.01 11.33 11.33
N LYS A 74 -6.92 10.65 11.72
CA LYS A 74 -5.60 10.77 11.05
C LYS A 74 -5.68 10.51 9.54
N THR A 75 -6.20 9.34 9.18
CA THR A 75 -6.41 8.92 7.79
C THR A 75 -7.30 9.93 7.05
N HIS A 76 -8.40 10.38 7.67
CA HIS A 76 -9.29 11.37 7.08
C HIS A 76 -8.60 12.72 6.82
N ALA A 77 -7.82 13.22 7.78
CA ALA A 77 -7.08 14.47 7.62
C ALA A 77 -6.05 14.37 6.48
N LEU A 78 -5.33 13.26 6.39
CA LEU A 78 -4.33 13.05 5.34
C LEU A 78 -4.96 12.92 3.96
N VAL A 79 -6.01 12.10 3.80
CA VAL A 79 -6.71 11.92 2.53
C VAL A 79 -7.31 13.25 2.06
N ARG A 80 -7.96 14.01 2.96
CA ARG A 80 -8.53 15.32 2.63
C ARG A 80 -7.46 16.31 2.15
N ALA A 81 -6.34 16.41 2.86
CA ALA A 81 -5.24 17.28 2.46
C ALA A 81 -4.69 16.90 1.07
N LEU A 82 -4.47 15.61 0.84
CA LEU A 82 -3.97 15.09 -0.44
C LEU A 82 -4.97 15.26 -1.59
N ALA A 83 -6.27 15.13 -1.34
CA ALA A 83 -7.32 15.38 -2.34
C ALA A 83 -7.33 16.84 -2.84
N SER A 84 -6.80 17.77 -2.05
CA SER A 84 -6.66 19.19 -2.43
C SER A 84 -5.39 19.51 -3.23
N ALA A 85 -4.53 18.52 -3.50
CA ALA A 85 -3.26 18.67 -4.21
C ALA A 85 -3.29 17.92 -5.56
N PRO A 86 -3.86 18.52 -6.63
CA PRO A 86 -4.12 17.83 -7.91
C PRO A 86 -2.85 17.38 -8.65
N ASP A 87 -1.70 18.00 -8.36
CA ASP A 87 -0.42 17.70 -9.02
C ASP A 87 0.40 16.63 -8.28
N VAL A 88 -0.22 15.90 -7.35
CA VAL A 88 0.42 14.86 -6.55
C VAL A 88 -0.14 13.49 -6.90
N ASN A 89 0.75 12.60 -7.35
CA ASN A 89 0.43 11.18 -7.47
C ASN A 89 0.60 10.49 -6.10
N VAL A 90 -0.50 10.09 -5.49
CA VAL A 90 -0.52 9.43 -4.18
C VAL A 90 -0.41 7.92 -4.34
N ARG A 91 0.60 7.33 -3.70
CA ARG A 91 0.75 5.88 -3.54
C ARG A 91 0.45 5.53 -2.09
N TRP A 92 -0.64 4.82 -1.86
CA TRP A 92 -1.08 4.48 -0.50
C TRP A 92 -0.79 3.01 -0.20
N ILE A 93 -0.36 2.70 1.02
CA ILE A 93 -0.24 1.34 1.52
C ILE A 93 -0.93 1.26 2.88
N SER A 94 -2.03 0.51 2.95
CA SER A 94 -2.67 0.16 4.21
C SER A 94 -2.05 -1.12 4.76
N LEU A 95 -1.07 -0.98 5.66
CA LEU A 95 -0.33 -2.11 6.23
C LEU A 95 -1.20 -2.90 7.20
N ASN A 96 -0.93 -4.21 7.31
CA ASN A 96 -1.46 -5.05 8.38
C ASN A 96 -0.36 -5.91 9.02
N ALA A 97 -0.71 -6.67 10.06
CA ALA A 97 0.23 -7.53 10.78
C ALA A 97 0.94 -8.56 9.88
N GLY A 98 0.31 -8.98 8.78
CA GLY A 98 0.90 -9.90 7.82
C GLY A 98 2.05 -9.29 7.03
N ASP A 99 2.14 -7.96 6.92
CA ASP A 99 3.20 -7.29 6.17
C ASP A 99 4.48 -7.09 7.00
N ASN A 100 4.50 -7.56 8.26
CA ASN A 100 5.61 -7.46 9.21
C ASN A 100 6.77 -8.47 8.94
N ALA A 101 6.89 -8.96 7.71
CA ALA A 101 8.00 -9.78 7.24
C ALA A 101 8.73 -9.04 6.11
N PRO A 102 10.08 -8.98 6.09
CA PRO A 102 10.82 -8.18 5.10
C PRO A 102 10.42 -8.44 3.65
N SER A 103 10.28 -9.70 3.25
CA SER A 103 9.86 -10.07 1.90
C SER A 103 8.45 -9.59 1.56
N ARG A 104 7.52 -9.65 2.52
CA ARG A 104 6.13 -9.20 2.35
C ARG A 104 6.04 -7.68 2.29
N PHE A 105 6.77 -6.99 3.16
CA PHE A 105 6.89 -5.53 3.14
C PHE A 105 7.45 -5.03 1.81
N LEU A 106 8.56 -5.64 1.33
CA LEU A 106 9.14 -5.29 0.03
C LEU A 106 8.17 -5.57 -1.12
N SER A 107 7.45 -6.69 -1.08
CA SER A 107 6.47 -7.04 -2.10
C SER A 107 5.35 -6.01 -2.20
N ILE A 108 4.75 -5.61 -1.07
CA ILE A 108 3.68 -4.60 -1.08
C ILE A 108 4.20 -3.21 -1.45
N LEU A 109 5.43 -2.86 -1.04
CA LEU A 109 6.08 -1.62 -1.45
C LEU A 109 6.33 -1.59 -2.96
N ALA A 110 6.87 -2.67 -3.54
CA ALA A 110 7.09 -2.76 -4.98
C ALA A 110 5.78 -2.67 -5.77
N MET A 111 4.71 -3.33 -5.31
CA MET A 111 3.38 -3.20 -5.93
C MET A 111 2.90 -1.74 -5.88
N ALA A 112 2.99 -1.08 -4.72
CA ALA A 112 2.60 0.33 -4.57
C ALA A 112 3.38 1.26 -5.50
N LEU A 113 4.67 0.98 -5.71
CA LEU A 113 5.58 1.74 -6.58
C LEU A 113 5.44 1.39 -8.07
N GLY A 114 4.62 0.40 -8.44
CA GLY A 114 4.47 -0.08 -9.81
C GLY A 114 5.67 -0.89 -10.33
N LEU A 115 6.43 -1.52 -9.42
CA LEU A 115 7.69 -2.23 -9.67
C LEU A 115 7.61 -3.71 -9.27
N ALA A 116 6.42 -4.30 -9.22
CA ALA A 116 6.23 -5.68 -8.76
C ALA A 116 7.08 -6.71 -9.54
N GLU A 117 7.34 -6.46 -10.83
CA GLU A 117 8.14 -7.34 -11.69
C GLU A 117 9.66 -7.26 -11.41
N VAL A 118 10.11 -6.21 -10.71
CA VAL A 118 11.53 -5.97 -10.40
C VAL A 118 12.02 -6.85 -9.24
N LEU A 119 11.10 -7.31 -8.37
CA LEU A 119 11.40 -8.25 -7.29
C LEU A 119 11.49 -9.69 -7.81
N SER A 120 12.28 -9.93 -8.86
CA SER A 120 12.71 -11.30 -9.13
C SER A 120 13.71 -11.73 -8.05
N PRO A 121 13.62 -12.95 -7.52
CA PRO A 121 14.50 -13.46 -6.46
C PRO A 121 15.90 -13.71 -7.02
N ASN A 122 16.62 -12.64 -7.29
CA ASN A 122 18.03 -12.66 -7.56
C ASN A 122 18.70 -12.50 -6.20
N GLY A 123 19.65 -13.39 -5.88
CA GLY A 123 20.32 -13.42 -4.57
C GLY A 123 20.77 -12.02 -4.10
N GLY A 124 20.76 -11.81 -2.79
CA GLY A 124 21.03 -10.51 -2.18
C GLY A 124 20.34 -10.36 -0.83
N THR A 125 20.65 -9.29 -0.11
CA THR A 125 19.96 -8.93 1.14
C THR A 125 18.66 -8.17 0.85
N PHE A 126 17.78 -8.07 1.85
CA PHE A 126 16.58 -7.25 1.73
C PHE A 126 16.88 -5.76 1.51
N GLU A 127 18.02 -5.28 2.03
CA GLU A 127 18.48 -3.90 1.85
C GLU A 127 18.93 -3.64 0.40
N ASP A 128 19.58 -4.63 -0.23
CA ASP A 128 19.93 -4.58 -1.66
C ASP A 128 18.67 -4.51 -2.52
N HIS A 129 17.66 -5.30 -2.18
CA HIS A 129 16.37 -5.28 -2.90
C HIS A 129 15.66 -3.94 -2.75
N LEU A 130 15.65 -3.33 -1.56
CA LEU A 130 15.10 -1.99 -1.37
C LEU A 130 15.87 -0.95 -2.17
N THR A 131 17.21 -1.01 -2.16
CA THR A 131 18.05 -0.10 -2.97
C THR A 131 17.71 -0.21 -4.45
N MET A 132 17.58 -1.44 -4.96
CA MET A 132 17.17 -1.69 -6.35
C MET A 132 15.78 -1.13 -6.67
N LEU A 133 14.82 -1.25 -5.75
CA LEU A 133 13.48 -0.66 -5.92
C LEU A 133 13.58 0.88 -6.03
N LEU A 134 14.31 1.52 -5.13
CA LEU A 134 14.44 2.97 -5.10
C LEU A 134 15.16 3.51 -6.35
N VAL A 135 16.24 2.87 -6.78
CA VAL A 135 16.96 3.23 -8.01
C VAL A 135 16.06 3.07 -9.24
N ASN A 136 15.30 1.98 -9.33
CA ASN A 136 14.39 1.79 -10.46
C ASN A 136 13.22 2.78 -10.44
N ARG A 137 12.74 3.17 -9.25
CA ARG A 137 11.70 4.19 -9.11
C ARG A 137 12.19 5.54 -9.59
N ASP A 138 13.39 5.94 -9.18
CA ASP A 138 14.03 7.19 -9.59
C ASP A 138 14.19 7.27 -11.12
N ARG A 139 14.61 6.18 -11.76
CA ARG A 139 14.71 6.08 -13.23
C ARG A 139 13.36 6.18 -13.95
N GLN A 140 12.26 5.84 -13.28
CA GLN A 140 10.90 5.95 -13.81
C GLN A 140 10.17 7.21 -13.32
N ALA A 141 10.82 8.05 -12.52
CA ALA A 141 10.21 9.26 -11.98
C ALA A 141 9.76 10.15 -13.14
N ARG A 142 8.55 10.69 -12.99
CA ARG A 142 7.95 11.63 -13.95
C ARG A 142 8.07 13.03 -13.37
N GLU A 143 7.76 14.05 -14.18
CA GLU A 143 7.67 15.45 -13.71
C GLU A 143 6.56 15.68 -12.68
N VAL A 144 5.73 14.68 -12.39
CA VAL A 144 4.65 14.73 -11.40
C VAL A 144 5.21 14.34 -10.03
N ARG A 145 4.93 15.17 -9.02
CA ARG A 145 5.30 14.90 -7.63
C ARG A 145 4.61 13.65 -7.11
N GLU A 146 5.35 12.80 -6.40
CA GLU A 146 4.78 11.61 -5.78
C GLU A 146 4.80 11.68 -4.25
N VAL A 147 3.77 11.12 -3.62
CA VAL A 147 3.71 10.95 -2.17
C VAL A 147 3.41 9.49 -1.86
N LEU A 148 4.32 8.83 -1.13
CA LEU A 148 4.11 7.51 -0.56
C LEU A 148 3.53 7.64 0.85
N VAL A 149 2.36 7.05 1.07
CA VAL A 149 1.72 6.98 2.38
C VAL A 149 1.79 5.55 2.89
N LEU A 150 2.35 5.37 4.08
CA LEU A 150 2.29 4.12 4.84
C LEU A 150 1.30 4.30 5.99
N ASP A 151 0.12 3.72 5.88
CA ASP A 151 -0.89 3.74 6.95
C ASP A 151 -0.74 2.49 7.83
N ASN A 152 -1.10 2.62 9.11
CA ASN A 152 -0.98 1.57 10.13
C ASN A 152 0.45 1.01 10.33
N VAL A 153 1.46 1.89 10.26
CA VAL A 153 2.88 1.53 10.49
C VAL A 153 3.16 0.84 11.82
N HIS A 154 2.26 0.98 12.81
CA HIS A 154 2.35 0.30 14.10
C HIS A 154 2.32 -1.24 14.00
N HIS A 155 1.88 -1.80 12.86
CA HIS A 155 1.98 -3.23 12.60
C HIS A 155 3.40 -3.71 12.30
N LEU A 156 4.33 -2.79 11.96
CA LEU A 156 5.71 -3.11 11.60
C LEU A 156 6.60 -3.07 12.84
N THR A 157 6.72 -4.21 13.52
CA THR A 157 7.50 -4.37 14.75
C THR A 157 8.75 -5.24 14.58
N ASN A 158 8.89 -5.90 13.43
CA ASN A 158 10.03 -6.74 13.12
C ASN A 158 11.28 -5.87 12.91
N PRO A 159 12.38 -6.10 13.65
CA PRO A 159 13.60 -5.30 13.53
C PRO A 159 14.17 -5.23 12.10
N ALA A 160 14.04 -6.31 11.32
CA ALA A 160 14.50 -6.32 9.93
C ALA A 160 13.65 -5.39 9.04
N VAL A 161 12.33 -5.31 9.29
CA VAL A 161 11.45 -4.35 8.58
C VAL A 161 11.74 -2.92 9.05
N SER A 162 12.03 -2.73 10.34
CA SER A 162 12.45 -1.42 10.86
C SER A 162 13.75 -0.92 10.20
N GLY A 163 14.71 -1.81 9.95
CA GLY A 163 15.92 -1.50 9.19
C GLY A 163 15.60 -1.03 7.76
N LEU A 164 14.69 -1.72 7.07
CA LEU A 164 14.21 -1.31 5.74
C LEU A 164 13.47 0.03 5.77
N LEU A 165 12.63 0.28 6.77
CA LEU A 165 11.96 1.59 6.93
C LEU A 165 12.98 2.71 7.14
N HIS A 166 14.00 2.47 7.97
CA HIS A 166 15.08 3.42 8.19
C HIS A 166 15.84 3.74 6.89
N GLN A 167 16.18 2.70 6.12
CA GLN A 167 16.81 2.86 4.81
C GLN A 167 15.91 3.63 3.83
N LEU A 168 14.62 3.29 3.76
CA LEU A 168 13.63 3.98 2.92
C LEU A 168 13.57 5.48 3.23
N VAL A 169 13.53 5.85 4.51
CA VAL A 169 13.49 7.25 4.97
C VAL A 169 14.81 7.98 4.70
N THR A 170 15.93 7.28 4.84
CA THR A 170 17.27 7.87 4.63
C THR A 170 17.56 8.13 3.15
N HIS A 171 17.03 7.28 2.27
CA HIS A 171 17.23 7.34 0.83
C HIS A 171 15.96 7.71 0.08
N LEU A 172 15.12 8.57 0.68
CA LEU A 172 13.93 9.08 0.00
C LEU A 172 14.34 9.71 -1.33
N PRO A 173 13.80 9.23 -2.47
CA PRO A 173 14.07 9.84 -3.76
C PRO A 173 13.54 11.28 -3.74
N SER A 174 14.29 12.18 -4.38
CA SER A 174 13.99 13.61 -4.49
C SER A 174 12.98 13.90 -5.59
#